data_AF-A0A8T4EGH5-F1
#
_entry.id   AF-A0A8T4EGH5-F1
#
_cell.length_a   1.000
_cell.length_b   1.000
_cell.length_c   1.000
_cell.angle_alpha   90.00
_cell.angle_beta   90.00
_cell.angle_gamma   90.00
#
_symmetry.space_group_name_H-M   'P 1'
#
loop_
_entity.id
_entity.type
_entity.pdbx_description
1 polymer ?
#
loop_
_entity_poly.entity_id
_entity_poly.type
_entity_poly.pdbx_seq_one_letter_code
_entity_poly.pdbx_strand_id
1 'polypeptide(L)'
;MEALHVIHAEPENGQRSVGFSFGDNGRYGGQNKEGLTIASAYVGMYAGQYPKPGIRMNISSRWALDNFATTEETVDYLLKIPHTEPVNFLVADGMGTIARVETCPEKTAARYLESGLEVVTVFYVIDEMKHLDRPWPEDFLFYEYDKRVKKWFEENRGNITVEKVKALCRDPENGICEYYGNPGDSDEITIWSWVAETSPARIQISPGPPCHTDYKKL
;
A
#
# COMPACT_ATOMS: atom_id res chain seq x y z
N MET A 1 12.80 -13.74 11.88
CA MET A 1 12.45 -12.39 12.35
C MET A 1 10.95 -12.28 12.33
N GLU A 2 10.28 -12.19 13.48
CA GLU A 2 8.86 -11.80 13.53
C GLU A 2 8.79 -10.29 13.33
N ALA A 3 8.77 -9.85 12.07
CA ALA A 3 8.74 -8.43 11.71
C ALA A 3 7.31 -7.84 11.67
N LEU A 4 6.29 -8.70 11.67
CA LEU A 4 4.89 -8.28 11.56
C LEU A 4 4.23 -8.18 12.94
N HIS A 5 3.73 -6.98 13.25
CA HIS A 5 2.75 -6.78 14.33
C HIS A 5 1.38 -6.47 13.72
N VAL A 6 0.40 -7.34 13.98
CA VAL A 6 -1.01 -7.08 13.69
C VAL A 6 -1.60 -6.31 14.86
N ILE A 7 -2.18 -5.14 14.59
CA ILE A 7 -2.71 -4.27 15.63
C ILE A 7 -4.21 -4.05 15.42
N HIS A 8 -5.00 -4.51 16.39
CA HIS A 8 -6.42 -4.22 16.51
C HIS A 8 -6.59 -2.97 17.37
N ALA A 9 -7.30 -1.96 16.88
CA ALA A 9 -7.56 -0.72 17.60
C ALA A 9 -9.06 -0.45 17.72
N GLU A 10 -9.46 0.00 18.91
CA GLU A 10 -10.82 0.43 19.26
C GLU A 10 -10.72 1.77 20.00
N PRO A 11 -10.47 2.88 19.28
CA PRO A 11 -10.43 4.20 19.89
C PRO A 11 -11.81 4.60 20.45
N GLU A 12 -11.83 5.28 21.60
CA GLU A 12 -13.06 5.66 22.32
C GLU A 12 -14.05 6.46 21.45
N ASN A 13 -13.53 7.36 20.61
CA ASN A 13 -14.32 8.23 19.73
C ASN A 13 -13.97 8.04 18.25
N GLY A 14 -13.66 6.81 17.82
CA GLY A 14 -13.27 6.54 16.44
C GLY A 14 -13.69 5.17 15.92
N GLN A 15 -13.20 4.86 14.72
CA GLN A 15 -13.48 3.63 14.01
C GLN A 15 -12.62 2.49 14.55
N ARG A 16 -13.22 1.30 14.73
CA ARG A 16 -12.45 0.08 14.95
C ARG A 16 -11.63 -0.21 13.69
N SER A 17 -10.34 -0.48 13.85
CA SER A 17 -9.43 -0.75 12.74
C SER A 17 -8.46 -1.88 13.02
N VAL A 18 -8.02 -2.52 11.93
CA VAL A 18 -6.92 -3.49 11.92
C VAL A 18 -5.84 -2.93 11.01
N GLY A 19 -4.58 -3.04 11.41
CA GLY A 19 -3.49 -2.78 10.48
C GLY A 19 -2.14 -3.25 11.01
N PHE A 20 -1.08 -2.85 10.32
CA PHE A 20 0.21 -3.53 10.39
C PHE A 20 1.36 -2.58 10.70
N SER A 21 2.36 -3.06 11.42
CA SER A 21 3.54 -2.28 11.80
C SER A 21 4.74 -3.18 12.10
N PHE A 22 5.91 -2.56 12.29
CA PHE A 22 7.12 -3.23 12.77
C PHE A 22 7.28 -3.12 14.30
N GLY A 23 6.17 -2.93 15.03
CA GLY A 23 6.18 -2.74 16.48
C GLY A 23 6.27 -1.28 16.90
N ASP A 24 6.26 -0.34 15.96
CA ASP A 24 6.17 1.09 16.18
C ASP A 24 4.72 1.58 16.35
N ASN A 25 4.57 2.77 16.94
CA ASN A 25 3.27 3.40 17.10
C ASN A 25 2.78 3.90 15.73
N GLY A 26 1.85 3.19 15.08
CA GLY A 26 1.26 3.61 13.80
C GLY A 26 0.69 2.46 12.98
N ARG A 27 0.41 2.72 11.70
CA ARG A 27 -0.07 1.75 10.70
C ARG A 27 0.59 2.00 9.34
N TYR A 28 1.36 1.05 8.84
CA TYR A 28 1.90 1.12 7.46
C TYR A 28 0.79 0.87 6.42
N GLY A 29 -0.25 0.16 6.84
CA GLY A 29 -1.49 -0.05 6.12
C GLY A 29 -2.52 -0.70 7.03
N GLY A 30 -3.75 -0.82 6.56
CA GLY A 30 -4.85 -1.41 7.32
C GLY A 30 -6.21 -1.12 6.74
N GLN A 31 -7.24 -1.55 7.45
CA GLN A 31 -8.65 -1.33 7.12
C GLN A 31 -9.44 -1.03 8.39
N ASN A 32 -10.45 -0.17 8.28
CA ASN A 32 -11.39 0.09 9.37
C ASN A 32 -12.76 -0.58 9.14
N LYS A 33 -13.64 -0.53 10.14
CA LYS A 33 -14.95 -1.20 10.11
C LYS A 33 -15.87 -0.74 8.98
N GLU A 34 -15.66 0.45 8.41
CA GLU A 34 -16.44 0.99 7.29
C GLU A 34 -15.90 0.55 5.92
N GLY A 35 -14.77 -0.19 5.90
CA GLY A 35 -14.15 -0.70 4.68
C GLY A 35 -13.07 0.20 4.08
N LEU A 36 -12.84 1.39 4.66
CA LEU A 36 -11.72 2.25 4.29
C LEU A 36 -10.42 1.50 4.51
N THR A 37 -9.65 1.38 3.44
CA THR A 37 -8.41 0.62 3.34
C THR A 37 -7.30 1.54 2.87
N ILE A 38 -6.16 1.50 3.56
CA ILE A 38 -4.98 2.26 3.19
C ILE A 38 -3.76 1.33 3.13
N ALA A 39 -2.98 1.48 2.07
CA ALA A 39 -1.66 0.88 1.92
C ALA A 39 -0.66 1.97 1.54
N SER A 40 0.62 1.74 1.78
CA SER A 40 1.66 2.72 1.47
C SER A 40 2.91 2.07 0.91
N ALA A 41 3.62 2.82 0.07
CA ALA A 41 4.91 2.46 -0.51
C ALA A 41 5.86 3.65 -0.37
N TYR A 42 7.02 3.42 0.23
CA TYR A 42 8.04 4.44 0.43
C TYR A 42 8.78 4.74 -0.89
N VAL A 43 9.04 6.01 -1.19
CA VAL A 43 9.72 6.43 -2.43
C VAL A 43 11.23 6.55 -2.19
N GLY A 44 11.98 5.53 -2.64
CA GLY A 44 13.41 5.38 -2.31
C GLY A 44 14.35 6.35 -3.02
N MET A 45 14.06 6.75 -4.26
CA MET A 45 14.92 7.61 -5.09
C MET A 45 14.44 9.07 -5.13
N TYR A 46 13.92 9.58 -4.02
CA TYR A 46 13.44 10.97 -3.95
C TYR A 46 14.56 12.01 -4.14
N ALA A 47 14.32 13.02 -4.97
CA ALA A 47 15.28 14.05 -5.35
C ALA A 47 15.40 15.20 -4.33
N GLY A 48 14.34 15.46 -3.55
CA GLY A 48 14.28 16.54 -2.57
C GLY A 48 14.98 16.24 -1.25
N GLN A 49 14.75 17.10 -0.26
CA GLN A 49 15.37 16.98 1.08
C GLN A 49 14.38 16.40 2.08
N TYR A 50 14.80 15.37 2.82
CA TYR A 50 14.02 14.75 3.87
C TYR A 50 14.94 14.13 4.94
N PRO A 51 14.46 13.95 6.18
CA PRO A 51 13.14 14.34 6.68
C PRO A 51 13.00 15.85 6.86
N LYS A 52 11.76 16.36 6.80
CA LYS A 52 11.38 17.72 7.22
C LYS A 52 10.30 17.66 8.31
N PRO A 53 10.05 18.74 9.07
CA PRO A 53 8.95 18.78 10.02
C PRO A 53 7.61 18.43 9.35
N GLY A 54 6.93 17.41 9.87
CA GLY A 54 5.67 16.92 9.33
C GLY A 54 5.15 15.71 10.11
N ILE A 55 4.10 15.09 9.57
CA ILE A 55 3.52 13.86 10.07
C ILE A 55 4.15 12.68 9.32
N ARG A 56 4.47 11.61 10.06
CA ARG A 56 5.01 10.36 9.50
C ARG A 56 3.88 9.52 8.92
N MET A 57 4.14 8.77 7.85
CA MET A 57 3.09 8.01 7.14
C MET A 57 2.34 7.06 8.07
N ASN A 58 3.03 6.36 8.97
CA ASN A 58 2.40 5.42 9.87
C ASN A 58 1.39 6.11 10.83
N ILE A 59 1.63 7.36 11.21
CA ILE A 59 0.73 8.17 12.03
C ILE A 59 -0.42 8.72 11.20
N SER A 60 -0.16 9.20 9.98
CA SER A 60 -1.21 9.73 9.10
C SER A 60 -2.21 8.62 8.70
N SER A 61 -1.71 7.43 8.35
CA SER A 61 -2.54 6.25 8.09
C SER A 61 -3.38 5.85 9.31
N ARG A 62 -2.79 5.87 10.50
CA ARG A 62 -3.52 5.59 11.75
C ARG A 62 -4.65 6.60 11.97
N TRP A 63 -4.34 7.88 11.82
CA TRP A 63 -5.33 8.95 11.97
C TRP A 63 -6.49 8.78 11.00
N ALA A 64 -6.20 8.51 9.72
CA ALA A 64 -7.22 8.30 8.71
C ALA A 64 -8.12 7.11 9.04
N LEU A 65 -7.52 5.96 9.37
CA LEU A 65 -8.27 4.74 9.72
C LEU A 65 -9.17 4.93 10.95
N ASP A 66 -8.76 5.74 11.92
CA ASP A 66 -9.54 5.98 13.14
C ASP A 66 -10.67 7.00 12.93
N ASN A 67 -10.57 7.91 11.96
CA ASN A 67 -11.46 9.09 11.88
C ASN A 67 -12.32 9.16 10.61
N PHE A 68 -11.97 8.48 9.53
CA PHE A 68 -12.65 8.61 8.24
C PHE A 68 -13.32 7.32 7.80
N ALA A 69 -14.30 7.42 6.91
CA ALA A 69 -14.99 6.27 6.32
C ALA A 69 -14.76 6.17 4.81
N THR A 70 -14.39 7.28 4.16
CA THR A 70 -14.32 7.39 2.70
C THR A 70 -12.92 7.70 2.18
N THR A 71 -12.69 7.35 0.93
CA THR A 71 -11.47 7.67 0.19
C THR A 71 -11.30 9.18 0.08
N GLU A 72 -12.38 9.92 -0.15
CA GLU A 72 -12.40 11.37 -0.30
C GLU A 72 -11.97 12.10 0.97
N GLU A 73 -12.48 11.72 2.14
CA GLU A 73 -12.04 12.28 3.43
C GLU A 73 -10.55 12.04 3.66
N THR A 74 -10.07 10.84 3.32
CA THR A 74 -8.67 10.47 3.49
C THR A 74 -7.76 11.22 2.53
N VAL A 75 -8.15 11.39 1.26
CA VAL A 75 -7.41 12.16 0.26
C VAL A 75 -7.34 13.64 0.66
N ASP A 76 -8.47 14.23 1.06
CA ASP A 76 -8.53 15.62 1.53
C ASP A 76 -7.62 15.86 2.74
N TYR A 77 -7.60 14.92 3.69
CA TYR A 77 -6.68 14.95 4.83
C TYR A 77 -5.21 14.87 4.40
N LEU A 78 -4.85 13.88 3.57
CA LEU A 78 -3.47 13.69 3.12
C LEU A 78 -2.96 14.87 2.30
N LEU A 79 -3.81 15.56 1.54
CA LEU A 79 -3.44 16.77 0.80
C LEU A 79 -3.13 17.97 1.71
N LYS A 80 -3.67 17.99 2.94
CA LYS A 80 -3.58 19.15 3.85
C LYS A 80 -2.47 19.06 4.89
N ILE A 81 -2.13 17.86 5.35
CA ILE A 81 -1.11 17.70 6.39
C ILE A 81 0.30 17.92 5.82
N PRO A 82 1.24 18.43 6.63
CA PRO A 82 2.65 18.39 6.27
C PRO A 82 3.16 16.94 6.35
N HIS A 83 3.93 16.50 5.36
CA HIS A 83 4.54 15.16 5.32
C HIS A 83 6.02 15.22 5.68
N THR A 84 6.47 14.21 6.42
CA THR A 84 7.89 14.13 6.83
C THR A 84 8.80 13.59 5.72
N GLU A 85 8.26 12.72 4.88
CA GLU A 85 9.01 11.83 3.99
C GLU A 85 8.21 11.52 2.71
N PRO A 86 8.88 11.07 1.64
CA PRO A 86 8.22 10.79 0.36
C PRO A 86 7.53 9.43 0.38
N VAL A 87 6.20 9.41 0.20
CA VAL A 87 5.37 8.19 0.28
C VAL A 87 4.23 8.23 -0.72
N ASN A 88 3.96 7.10 -1.35
CA ASN A 88 2.77 6.86 -2.14
C ASN A 88 1.75 6.07 -1.32
N PHE A 89 0.52 6.56 -1.24
CA PHE A 89 -0.61 5.89 -0.62
C PHE A 89 -1.55 5.34 -1.68
N LEU A 90 -2.06 4.12 -1.44
CA LEU A 90 -3.22 3.58 -2.12
C LEU A 90 -4.37 3.56 -1.11
N VAL A 91 -5.45 4.26 -1.45
CA VAL A 91 -6.63 4.40 -0.60
C VAL A 91 -7.83 3.84 -1.36
N ALA A 92 -8.65 3.04 -0.69
CA ALA A 92 -9.89 2.52 -1.24
C ALA A 92 -10.96 2.39 -0.16
N ASP A 93 -12.24 2.48 -0.50
CA ASP A 93 -13.34 2.32 0.44
C ASP A 93 -14.40 1.31 0.00
N GLY A 94 -15.40 1.10 0.87
CA GLY A 94 -16.51 0.18 0.64
C GLY A 94 -17.48 0.61 -0.48
N MET A 95 -17.38 1.85 -0.97
CA MET A 95 -18.16 2.35 -2.11
C MET A 95 -17.49 2.05 -3.45
N GLY A 96 -16.24 1.57 -3.42
CA GLY A 96 -15.45 1.25 -4.61
C GLY A 96 -14.66 2.44 -5.16
N THR A 97 -14.62 3.57 -4.44
CA THR A 97 -13.71 4.66 -4.77
C THR A 97 -12.28 4.20 -4.46
N ILE A 98 -11.35 4.45 -5.39
CA ILE A 98 -9.93 4.15 -5.25
C ILE A 98 -9.15 5.40 -5.62
N ALA A 99 -8.15 5.76 -4.83
CA ALA A 99 -7.26 6.87 -5.10
C ALA A 99 -5.80 6.51 -4.80
N ARG A 100 -4.91 7.05 -5.63
CA ARG A 100 -3.49 7.19 -5.33
C ARG A 100 -3.25 8.57 -4.76
N VAL A 101 -2.47 8.67 -3.69
CA VAL A 101 -1.94 9.94 -3.18
C VAL A 101 -0.42 9.86 -3.11
N GLU A 102 0.26 10.72 -3.85
CA GLU A 102 1.72 10.81 -3.86
C GLU A 102 2.13 12.00 -3.00
N THR A 103 2.94 11.76 -1.96
CA THR A 103 3.30 12.75 -0.95
C THR A 103 4.82 12.89 -0.88
N CYS A 104 5.28 14.09 -0.57
CA CYS A 104 6.61 14.42 -0.09
C CYS A 104 6.53 15.70 0.76
N PRO A 105 7.61 16.11 1.45
CA PRO A 105 7.56 17.33 2.26
C PRO A 105 7.23 18.62 1.51
N GLU A 106 7.55 18.68 0.22
CA GLU A 106 7.39 19.86 -0.62
C GLU A 106 6.05 19.89 -1.36
N LYS A 107 5.43 18.73 -1.58
CA LYS A 107 4.28 18.59 -2.47
C LYS A 107 3.48 17.34 -2.18
N THR A 108 2.16 17.45 -2.31
CA THR A 108 1.25 16.31 -2.36
C THR A 108 0.34 16.43 -3.57
N ALA A 109 0.09 15.31 -4.23
CA ALA A 109 -0.81 15.20 -5.36
C ALA A 109 -1.68 13.95 -5.22
N ALA A 110 -2.89 13.97 -5.78
CA ALA A 110 -3.80 12.84 -5.75
C ALA A 110 -4.42 12.59 -7.12
N ARG A 111 -4.73 11.33 -7.41
CA ARG A 111 -5.48 10.90 -8.58
C ARG A 111 -6.47 9.82 -8.19
N TYR A 112 -7.73 10.00 -8.57
CA TYR A 112 -8.77 8.99 -8.44
C TYR A 112 -8.74 8.03 -9.63
N LEU A 113 -8.96 6.75 -9.36
CA LEU A 113 -9.11 5.75 -10.40
C LEU A 113 -10.48 5.91 -11.07
N GLU A 114 -10.50 6.22 -12.36
CA GLU A 114 -11.75 6.30 -13.11
C GLU A 114 -12.32 4.91 -13.43
N SER A 115 -11.47 3.97 -13.81
CA SER A 115 -11.84 2.57 -14.04
C SER A 115 -10.62 1.65 -14.06
N GLY A 116 -10.83 0.37 -13.74
CA GLY A 116 -9.83 -0.68 -13.94
C GLY A 116 -8.96 -0.95 -12.72
N LEU A 117 -7.65 -0.76 -12.85
CA LEU A 117 -6.63 -1.14 -11.89
C LEU A 117 -5.75 0.07 -11.55
N GLU A 118 -5.44 0.23 -10.25
CA GLU A 118 -4.39 1.13 -9.77
C GLU A 118 -3.28 0.30 -9.10
N VAL A 119 -2.01 0.55 -9.46
CA VAL A 119 -0.84 -0.16 -8.92
C VAL A 119 0.11 0.84 -8.30
N VAL A 120 0.14 0.92 -6.98
CA VAL A 120 1.07 1.80 -6.25
C VAL A 120 2.33 1.04 -5.88
N THR A 121 3.47 1.53 -6.37
CA THR A 121 4.82 1.06 -6.03
C THR A 121 5.65 2.23 -5.48
N VAL A 122 6.97 2.12 -5.52
CA VAL A 122 7.93 3.10 -4.99
C VAL A 122 8.20 4.30 -5.92
N PHE A 123 7.51 4.42 -7.06
CA PHE A 123 7.69 5.49 -8.05
C PHE A 123 6.56 6.53 -8.01
N TYR A 124 6.88 7.79 -8.27
CA TYR A 124 5.90 8.80 -8.65
C TYR A 124 5.44 8.63 -10.09
N VAL A 125 4.13 8.63 -10.29
CA VAL A 125 3.49 8.51 -11.61
C VAL A 125 2.53 9.66 -11.90
N ILE A 126 2.17 10.48 -10.92
CA ILE A 126 1.41 11.70 -11.16
C ILE A 126 2.37 12.70 -11.81
N ASP A 127 1.99 13.26 -12.97
CA ASP A 127 2.88 14.07 -13.81
C ASP A 127 3.58 15.19 -13.05
N GLU A 128 2.86 15.81 -12.13
CA GLU A 128 3.35 16.93 -11.35
C GLU A 128 4.28 16.54 -10.19
N MET A 129 4.44 15.24 -9.93
CA MET A 129 5.32 14.64 -8.93
C MET A 129 6.55 13.97 -9.57
N LYS A 130 6.46 13.50 -10.82
CA LYS A 130 7.53 12.74 -11.51
C LYS A 130 8.92 13.39 -11.46
N HIS A 131 9.00 14.72 -11.55
CA HIS A 131 10.27 15.45 -11.51
C HIS A 131 11.01 15.34 -10.16
N LEU A 132 10.34 14.82 -9.12
CA LEU A 132 10.89 14.58 -7.81
C LEU A 132 11.48 13.17 -7.64
N ASP A 133 11.33 12.29 -8.62
CA ASP A 133 12.07 11.03 -8.67
C ASP A 133 13.44 11.26 -9.33
N ARG A 134 14.50 10.75 -8.69
CA ARG A 134 15.78 10.53 -9.34
C ARG A 134 15.64 9.31 -10.27
N PRO A 135 16.48 9.21 -11.32
CA PRO A 135 16.48 8.05 -12.20
C PRO A 135 16.67 6.76 -11.40
N TRP A 136 15.76 5.80 -11.62
CA TRP A 136 15.88 4.44 -11.12
C TRP A 136 16.67 3.59 -12.12
N PRO A 137 17.34 2.51 -11.69
CA PRO A 137 17.95 1.54 -12.61
C PRO A 137 16.92 0.99 -13.60
N GLU A 138 17.31 0.79 -14.86
CA GLU A 138 16.40 0.32 -15.91
C GLU A 138 15.83 -1.08 -15.63
N ASP A 139 16.61 -1.91 -14.93
CA ASP A 139 16.29 -3.29 -14.52
C ASP A 139 15.71 -3.37 -13.10
N PHE A 140 15.29 -2.24 -12.52
CA PHE A 140 14.78 -2.22 -11.17
C PHE A 140 13.48 -3.02 -11.03
N LEU A 141 13.47 -3.96 -10.08
CA LEU A 141 12.47 -5.02 -9.91
C LEU A 141 11.01 -4.54 -9.89
N PHE A 142 10.74 -3.38 -9.31
CA PHE A 142 9.39 -2.83 -9.22
C PHE A 142 8.79 -2.41 -10.58
N TYR A 143 9.61 -2.19 -11.61
CA TYR A 143 9.11 -2.04 -12.99
C TYR A 143 8.52 -3.34 -13.52
N GLU A 144 9.13 -4.48 -13.19
CA GLU A 144 8.61 -5.79 -13.58
C GLU A 144 7.34 -6.14 -12.81
N TYR A 145 7.24 -5.78 -11.52
CA TYR A 145 5.98 -5.95 -10.78
C TYR A 145 4.83 -5.17 -11.40
N ASP A 146 5.03 -3.90 -11.71
CA ASP A 146 3.99 -3.09 -12.36
C ASP A 146 3.51 -3.74 -13.67
N LYS A 147 4.44 -4.22 -14.51
CA LYS A 147 4.11 -4.95 -15.75
C LYS A 147 3.35 -6.25 -15.47
N ARG A 148 3.82 -7.08 -14.53
CA ARG A 148 3.23 -8.38 -14.17
C ARG A 148 1.80 -8.21 -13.64
N VAL A 149 1.58 -7.28 -12.71
CA VAL A 149 0.25 -7.01 -12.15
C VAL A 149 -0.72 -6.50 -13.23
N LYS A 150 -0.28 -5.58 -14.09
CA LYS A 150 -1.11 -5.07 -15.21
C LYS A 150 -1.47 -6.17 -16.20
N LYS A 151 -0.50 -6.99 -16.60
CA LYS A 151 -0.73 -8.15 -17.48
C LYS A 151 -1.73 -9.12 -16.85
N TRP A 152 -1.50 -9.50 -15.60
CA TRP A 152 -2.38 -10.39 -14.85
C TRP A 152 -3.82 -9.85 -14.77
N PHE A 153 -3.97 -8.54 -14.55
CA PHE A 153 -5.28 -7.89 -14.48
C PHE A 153 -6.04 -7.99 -15.81
N GLU A 154 -5.37 -7.70 -16.93
CA GLU A 154 -6.01 -7.81 -18.25
C GLU A 154 -6.43 -9.26 -18.57
N GLU A 155 -5.62 -10.25 -18.18
CA GLU A 155 -5.93 -11.68 -18.33
C GLU A 155 -7.10 -12.14 -17.43
N ASN A 156 -7.36 -11.43 -16.32
CA ASN A 156 -8.38 -11.80 -15.33
C ASN A 156 -9.54 -10.80 -15.25
N ARG A 157 -9.61 -9.83 -16.16
CA ARG A 157 -10.59 -8.74 -16.15
C ARG A 157 -12.01 -9.28 -16.07
N GLY A 158 -12.80 -8.77 -15.14
CA GLY A 158 -14.19 -9.23 -14.90
C GLY A 158 -14.31 -10.55 -14.11
N ASN A 159 -13.19 -11.18 -13.73
CA ASN A 159 -13.18 -12.40 -12.92
C ASN A 159 -12.02 -12.37 -11.92
N ILE A 160 -11.99 -11.31 -11.10
CA ILE A 160 -11.02 -11.14 -10.01
C ILE A 160 -11.66 -11.64 -8.72
N THR A 161 -10.96 -12.56 -8.04
CA THR A 161 -11.38 -13.10 -6.75
C THR A 161 -10.22 -12.99 -5.76
N VAL A 162 -10.53 -13.00 -4.46
CA VAL A 162 -9.52 -12.99 -3.40
C VAL A 162 -8.47 -14.09 -3.59
N GLU A 163 -8.88 -15.30 -3.97
CA GLU A 163 -7.94 -16.41 -4.19
C GLU A 163 -7.01 -16.18 -5.38
N LYS A 164 -7.49 -15.54 -6.45
CA LYS A 164 -6.63 -15.17 -7.57
C LYS A 164 -5.65 -14.06 -7.19
N VAL A 165 -6.07 -13.06 -6.41
CA VAL A 165 -5.18 -12.00 -5.90
C VAL A 165 -4.11 -12.61 -4.99
N LYS A 166 -4.47 -13.52 -4.09
CA LYS A 166 -3.49 -14.25 -3.29
C LYS A 166 -2.53 -15.06 -4.16
N ALA A 167 -3.02 -15.73 -5.20
CA ALA A 167 -2.15 -16.47 -6.12
C ALA A 167 -1.12 -15.54 -6.80
N LEU A 168 -1.53 -14.36 -7.24
CA LEU A 168 -0.63 -13.33 -7.75
C LEU A 168 0.40 -12.90 -6.69
N CYS A 169 -0.03 -12.67 -5.45
CA CYS A 169 0.87 -12.30 -4.36
C CYS A 169 1.84 -13.43 -3.98
N ARG A 170 1.49 -14.69 -4.24
CA ARG A 170 2.27 -15.90 -3.90
C ARG A 170 3.31 -16.27 -4.95
N ASP A 171 3.11 -15.87 -6.20
CA ASP A 171 3.93 -16.32 -7.32
C ASP A 171 5.26 -15.54 -7.35
N PRO A 172 6.42 -16.20 -7.20
CA PRO A 172 7.72 -15.54 -7.24
C PRO A 172 8.26 -15.33 -8.66
N GLU A 173 7.71 -16.00 -9.67
CA GLU A 173 8.18 -15.93 -11.05
C GLU A 173 7.36 -14.93 -11.87
N ASN A 174 6.02 -15.05 -11.81
CA ASN A 174 5.08 -14.24 -12.58
C ASN A 174 4.27 -13.27 -11.73
N GLY A 175 4.41 -13.35 -10.40
CA GLY A 175 3.76 -12.45 -9.45
C GLY A 175 4.72 -11.45 -8.84
N ILE A 176 4.50 -11.19 -7.55
CA ILE A 176 5.15 -10.11 -6.79
C ILE A 176 5.77 -10.60 -5.46
N CYS A 177 5.95 -11.91 -5.28
CA CYS A 177 6.55 -12.46 -4.06
C CYS A 177 8.07 -12.50 -4.14
N GLU A 178 8.77 -12.04 -3.10
CA GLU A 178 10.22 -12.21 -2.97
C GLU A 178 10.60 -12.94 -1.68
N TYR A 179 11.67 -13.72 -1.76
CA TYR A 179 12.23 -14.48 -0.65
C TYR A 179 13.72 -14.77 -0.88
N TYR A 180 14.46 -15.05 0.20
CA TYR A 180 15.87 -15.46 0.11
C TYR A 180 16.04 -16.72 -0.72
N GLY A 181 16.90 -16.67 -1.74
CA GLY A 181 17.14 -17.78 -2.66
C GLY A 181 16.17 -17.83 -3.85
N ASN A 182 15.38 -16.78 -4.09
CA ASN A 182 14.62 -16.64 -5.33
C ASN A 182 15.59 -16.55 -6.54
N PRO A 183 15.31 -17.22 -7.68
CA PRO A 183 16.06 -17.02 -8.92
C PRO A 183 16.19 -15.54 -9.29
N GLY A 184 17.41 -14.99 -9.13
CA GLY A 184 17.70 -13.57 -9.31
C GLY A 184 18.44 -12.93 -8.13
N ASP A 185 18.48 -13.60 -6.97
CA ASP A 185 19.27 -13.23 -5.77
C ASP A 185 19.11 -11.75 -5.37
N SER A 186 17.86 -11.27 -5.31
CA SER A 186 17.57 -9.92 -4.81
C SER A 186 17.69 -9.87 -3.29
N ASP A 187 18.28 -8.79 -2.77
CA ASP A 187 18.32 -8.52 -1.31
C ASP A 187 16.94 -8.12 -0.74
N GLU A 188 15.93 -7.93 -1.61
CA GLU A 188 14.57 -7.60 -1.23
C GLU A 188 13.79 -8.87 -0.84
N ILE A 189 13.04 -8.80 0.27
CA ILE A 189 12.21 -9.92 0.73
C ILE A 189 10.81 -9.43 1.08
N THR A 190 9.81 -10.25 0.77
CA THR A 190 8.45 -10.02 1.25
C THR A 190 8.37 -10.34 2.74
N ILE A 191 8.18 -9.31 3.57
CA ILE A 191 8.12 -9.41 5.03
C ILE A 191 6.71 -9.74 5.55
N TRP A 192 5.67 -9.41 4.80
CA TRP A 192 4.29 -9.85 4.95
C TRP A 192 3.51 -9.51 3.69
N SER A 193 2.36 -10.14 3.50
CA SER A 193 1.41 -9.81 2.43
C SER A 193 0.00 -9.85 2.97
N TRP A 194 -0.88 -8.97 2.49
CA TRP A 194 -2.28 -8.95 2.90
C TRP A 194 -3.19 -8.62 1.72
N VAL A 195 -4.43 -9.10 1.81
CA VAL A 195 -5.50 -8.85 0.85
C VAL A 195 -6.71 -8.36 1.62
N ALA A 196 -7.34 -7.28 1.13
CA ALA A 196 -8.55 -6.74 1.72
C ALA A 196 -9.70 -6.70 0.71
N GLU A 197 -10.88 -7.13 1.16
CA GLU A 197 -12.16 -6.83 0.53
C GLU A 197 -12.70 -5.57 1.23
N THR A 198 -13.05 -4.52 0.49
CA THR A 198 -13.57 -3.27 1.09
C THR A 198 -15.05 -3.34 1.43
N SER A 199 -15.81 -4.24 0.78
CA SER A 199 -17.24 -4.44 1.03
C SER A 199 -17.63 -5.91 0.85
N PRO A 200 -17.96 -6.65 1.93
CA PRO A 200 -17.78 -6.25 3.33
C PRO A 200 -16.29 -6.13 3.71
N ALA A 201 -15.99 -5.29 4.69
CA ALA A 201 -14.63 -5.11 5.22
C ALA A 201 -14.07 -6.44 5.77
N ARG A 202 -13.07 -7.01 5.07
CA ARG A 202 -12.40 -8.27 5.46
C ARG A 202 -10.93 -8.20 5.09
N ILE A 203 -10.06 -8.61 6.01
CA ILE A 203 -8.62 -8.72 5.77
C ILE A 203 -8.17 -10.18 5.89
N GLN A 204 -7.21 -10.54 5.04
CA GLN A 204 -6.45 -11.77 5.14
C GLN A 204 -4.96 -11.44 5.06
N ILE A 205 -4.14 -12.00 5.95
CA ILE A 205 -2.71 -11.68 6.05
C ILE A 205 -1.85 -12.95 6.09
N SER A 206 -0.69 -12.87 5.46
CA SER A 206 0.38 -13.86 5.49
C SER A 206 1.64 -13.21 6.10
N PRO A 207 2.16 -13.70 7.24
CA PRO A 207 3.43 -13.23 7.79
C PRO A 207 4.60 -13.78 6.98
N GLY A 208 5.52 -12.93 6.51
CA GLY A 208 6.62 -13.34 5.63
C GLY A 208 6.21 -13.52 4.16
N PRO A 209 7.06 -14.18 3.35
CA PRO A 209 6.78 -14.41 1.95
C PRO A 209 5.55 -15.32 1.78
N PRO A 210 4.49 -14.87 1.09
CA PRO A 210 3.27 -15.65 0.91
C PRO A 210 3.47 -16.94 0.10
N CYS A 211 4.55 -17.08 -0.66
CA CYS A 211 4.94 -18.36 -1.28
C CYS A 211 5.25 -19.46 -0.26
N HIS A 212 5.67 -19.09 0.96
CA HIS A 212 6.08 -20.01 2.03
C HIS A 212 5.12 -19.99 3.22
N THR A 213 4.13 -19.09 3.21
CA THR A 213 3.25 -18.85 4.36
C THR A 213 1.79 -18.72 3.93
N ASP A 214 0.89 -19.15 4.82
CA ASP A 214 -0.53 -19.14 4.53
C ASP A 214 -1.22 -17.85 4.98
N TYR A 215 -2.14 -17.39 4.12
CA TYR A 215 -3.06 -16.31 4.48
C TYR A 215 -4.05 -16.78 5.55
N LYS A 216 -4.17 -15.98 6.61
CA LYS A 216 -5.12 -16.16 7.70
C LYS A 216 -6.10 -15.01 7.71
N LYS A 217 -7.38 -15.31 7.94
CA LYS A 217 -8.42 -14.29 8.17
C LYS A 217 -8.17 -13.61 9.52
N LEU A 218 -8.38 -12.29 9.57
CA LEU A 218 -8.38 -11.49 10.79
C LEU A 218 -9.79 -11.17 11.27
#